data_AF-A0A2E6VLE7-F1
#
_entry.id   AF-A0A2E6VLE7-F1
#
_cell.length_a   1.000
_cell.length_b   1.000
_cell.length_c   1.000
_cell.angle_alpha   90.00
_cell.angle_beta   90.00
_cell.angle_gamma   90.00
#
_symmetry.space_group_name_H-M   'P 1'
#
loop_
_entity.id
_entity.type
_entity.pdbx_description
1 polymer ?
#
loop_
_entity_poly.entity_id
_entity_poly.type
_entity_poly.pdbx_seq_one_letter_code
_entity_poly.pdbx_strand_id
1 'polypeptide(L)'
;MNRLVTSLWVFAFLTLLVWITRIYNLFEDDEISNGERIWRLSVALIFLLGAVAVIRILVGSWRDRNLKKSRLIPGFCIWTVTFWIVRTVGIVVADHQTGFKIVHVFMAIVFILLALVVNRLKTMASSI
;
A
#
# COMPACT_ATOMS: atom_id res chain seq x y z
N MET A 1 -12.06 18.51 -3.82
CA MET A 1 -10.60 18.26 -3.91
C MET A 1 -9.99 17.85 -2.57
N ASN A 2 -10.33 18.53 -1.45
CA ASN A 2 -9.78 18.21 -0.11
C ASN A 2 -9.90 16.73 0.28
N ARG A 3 -11.06 16.09 0.10
CA ARG A 3 -11.23 14.68 0.51
C ARG A 3 -10.27 13.71 -0.21
N LEU A 4 -10.07 13.87 -1.53
CA LEU A 4 -9.13 13.03 -2.30
C LEU A 4 -7.69 13.23 -1.81
N VAL A 5 -7.28 14.49 -1.64
CA VAL A 5 -5.94 14.85 -1.15
C VAL A 5 -5.70 14.28 0.24
N THR A 6 -6.65 14.45 1.17
CA THR A 6 -6.56 13.89 2.52
C THR A 6 -6.49 12.37 2.49
N SER A 7 -7.35 11.69 1.72
CA SER A 7 -7.29 10.22 1.60
C SER A 7 -5.97 9.73 1.00
N LEU A 8 -5.41 10.44 0.02
CA LEU A 8 -4.10 10.11 -0.56
C LEU A 8 -2.97 10.29 0.46
N TRP A 9 -3.01 11.35 1.28
CA TRP A 9 -2.03 11.53 2.37
C TRP A 9 -2.11 10.41 3.39
N VAL A 10 -3.31 10.08 3.87
CA VAL A 10 -3.51 8.96 4.80
C VAL A 10 -3.03 7.65 4.18
N PHE A 11 -3.35 7.41 2.91
CA PHE A 11 -2.94 6.20 2.20
C PHE A 11 -1.42 6.09 2.07
N ALA A 12 -0.75 7.16 1.63
CA ALA A 12 0.70 7.16 1.51
C ALA A 12 1.38 7.03 2.87
N PHE A 13 0.91 7.75 3.89
CA PHE A 13 1.49 7.71 5.24
C PHE A 13 1.37 6.32 5.88
N LEU A 14 0.18 5.72 5.88
CA LEU A 14 -0.01 4.37 6.44
C LEU A 14 0.80 3.33 5.67
N THR A 15 0.91 3.48 4.35
CA THR A 15 1.77 2.60 3.53
C THR A 15 3.22 2.72 3.98
N LEU A 16 3.76 3.93 4.08
CA LEU A 16 5.14 4.13 4.55
C LEU A 16 5.35 3.50 5.94
N LEU A 17 4.46 3.77 6.89
CA LEU A 17 4.55 3.25 8.24
C LEU A 17 4.64 1.72 8.26
N VAL A 18 3.68 1.02 7.66
CA VAL A 18 3.62 -0.45 7.71
C VAL A 18 4.79 -1.09 6.98
N TRP A 19 5.20 -0.54 5.84
CA TRP A 19 6.26 -1.15 5.03
C TRP A 19 7.67 -0.83 5.55
N ILE A 20 7.88 0.32 6.20
CA ILE A 20 9.14 0.61 6.91
C ILE A 20 9.27 -0.34 8.11
N THR A 21 8.23 -0.46 8.94
CA THR A 21 8.23 -1.43 10.06
C THR A 21 8.45 -2.85 9.54
N ARG A 22 7.87 -3.22 8.39
CA ARG A 22 8.09 -4.54 7.78
C ARG A 22 9.54 -4.78 7.39
N ILE A 23 10.23 -3.77 6.84
CA ILE A 23 11.66 -3.87 6.51
C ILE A 23 12.49 -4.00 7.78
N TYR A 24 12.20 -3.20 8.81
CA TYR A 24 12.89 -3.29 10.10
C TYR A 24 12.79 -4.71 10.69
N ASN A 25 11.56 -5.25 10.79
CA ASN A 25 11.32 -6.60 11.30
C ASN A 25 11.96 -7.69 10.44
N LEU A 26 12.21 -7.45 9.15
CA LEU A 26 12.83 -8.41 8.25
C LEU A 26 14.34 -8.53 8.49
N PHE A 27 14.99 -7.45 8.92
CA PHE A 27 16.41 -7.43 9.26
C PHE A 27 16.70 -7.92 10.67
N GLU A 28 15.70 -7.88 11.55
CA GLU A 28 15.80 -8.46 12.90
C GLU A 28 15.60 -9.99 12.90
N ASP A 29 15.03 -10.54 11.83
CA ASP A 29 14.74 -11.97 11.69
C ASP A 29 15.84 -12.68 10.86
N ASP A 30 16.75 -13.34 11.57
CA ASP A 30 17.91 -14.05 11.02
C ASP A 30 17.57 -15.46 10.50
N GLU A 31 16.37 -15.97 10.75
CA GLU A 31 15.97 -17.33 10.36
C GLU A 31 15.45 -17.44 8.91
N ILE A 32 15.33 -16.31 8.21
CA ILE A 32 14.74 -16.26 6.86
C ILE A 32 15.78 -16.55 5.79
N SER A 33 15.45 -17.47 4.88
CA SER A 33 16.29 -17.74 3.69
C SER A 33 16.54 -16.50 2.83
N ASN A 34 17.72 -16.41 2.21
CA ASN A 34 18.08 -15.26 1.36
C ASN A 34 17.08 -15.02 0.21
N GLY A 35 16.55 -16.08 -0.41
CA GLY A 35 15.57 -15.97 -1.50
C GLY A 35 14.24 -15.37 -1.02
N GLU A 36 13.75 -15.82 0.13
CA GLU A 36 12.52 -15.28 0.71
C GLU A 36 12.71 -13.83 1.21
N ARG A 37 13.88 -13.51 1.76
CA ARG A 37 14.25 -12.15 2.15
C ARG A 37 14.24 -11.21 0.95
N ILE A 38 14.81 -11.60 -0.19
CA ILE A 38 14.81 -10.82 -1.43
C ILE A 38 13.37 -10.55 -1.90
N TRP A 39 12.53 -11.58 -1.98
CA TRP A 39 11.13 -11.41 -2.39
C TRP A 39 10.37 -10.44 -1.48
N ARG A 40 10.50 -10.62 -0.16
CA ARG A 40 9.85 -9.76 0.84
C ARG A 40 10.34 -8.30 0.74
N LEU A 41 11.63 -8.09 0.49
CA LEU A 41 12.21 -6.75 0.25
C LEU A 41 11.69 -6.12 -1.04
N SER A 42 11.66 -6.87 -2.15
CA SER A 42 11.17 -6.36 -3.44
C SER A 42 9.73 -5.85 -3.34
N VAL A 43 8.86 -6.61 -2.68
CA VAL A 43 7.47 -6.21 -2.44
C VAL A 43 7.43 -4.93 -1.60
N ALA A 44 8.18 -4.88 -0.49
CA ALA A 44 8.22 -3.69 0.36
C ALA A 44 8.68 -2.44 -0.40
N LEU A 45 9.72 -2.58 -1.24
CA LEU A 45 10.21 -1.50 -2.09
C LEU A 45 9.15 -1.00 -3.07
N ILE A 46 8.34 -1.88 -3.68
CA ILE A 46 7.24 -1.47 -4.58
C ILE A 46 6.24 -0.58 -3.82
N PHE A 47 5.86 -0.96 -2.60
CA PHE A 47 4.94 -0.16 -1.79
C PHE A 47 5.54 1.18 -1.36
N LEU A 48 6.81 1.20 -0.96
CA LEU A 48 7.50 2.44 -0.58
C LEU A 48 7.65 3.39 -1.77
N LEU A 49 8.09 2.88 -2.93
CA LEU A 49 8.19 3.68 -4.15
C LEU A 49 6.83 4.21 -4.60
N GLY A 50 5.78 3.39 -4.51
CA GLY A 50 4.40 3.80 -4.79
C GLY A 50 3.93 4.93 -3.88
N ALA A 51 4.18 4.81 -2.56
CA ALA A 51 3.83 5.86 -1.59
C ALA A 51 4.61 7.15 -1.84
N VAL A 52 5.92 7.07 -2.09
CA VAL A 52 6.76 8.23 -2.43
C VAL A 52 6.29 8.90 -3.72
N ALA A 53 5.92 8.13 -4.74
CA ALA A 53 5.40 8.68 -5.98
C ALA A 53 4.07 9.41 -5.76
N VAL A 54 3.16 8.86 -4.95
CA VAL A 54 1.91 9.55 -4.55
C VAL A 54 2.22 10.86 -3.83
N ILE A 55 3.16 10.87 -2.88
CA ILE A 55 3.58 12.08 -2.16
C ILE A 55 4.13 13.12 -3.13
N ARG A 56 5.02 12.73 -4.06
CA ARG A 56 5.58 13.65 -5.07
C ARG A 56 4.50 14.26 -5.96
N ILE A 57 3.46 13.50 -6.29
CA ILE A 57 2.28 14.02 -7.01
C ILE A 57 1.53 15.04 -6.13
N LEU A 58 1.30 14.74 -4.85
CA LEU A 58 0.58 15.62 -3.91
C LEU A 58 1.29 16.96 -3.70
N VAL A 59 2.63 16.96 -3.59
CA VAL A 59 3.42 18.19 -3.40
C VAL A 59 3.76 18.92 -4.71
N GLY A 60 3.26 18.43 -5.86
CA GLY A 60 3.48 19.06 -7.17
C GLY A 60 4.91 18.93 -7.70
N SER A 61 5.73 18.04 -7.14
CA SER A 61 7.12 17.78 -7.55
C SER A 61 7.20 16.71 -8.66
N TRP A 62 6.08 16.09 -9.03
CA TRP A 62 6.04 15.08 -10.10
C TRP A 62 5.86 15.72 -11.49
N ARG A 63 6.48 15.11 -12.52
CA ARG A 63 6.47 15.58 -13.92
C ARG A 63 5.07 15.85 -14.45
N ASP A 64 4.09 15.09 -13.98
CA ASP A 64 2.68 15.29 -14.28
C ASP A 64 1.95 15.76 -13.01
N ARG A 65 1.87 17.08 -12.83
CA ARG A 65 1.25 17.73 -11.66
C ARG A 65 -0.26 17.49 -11.59
N ASN A 66 -0.85 16.92 -12.64
CA ASN A 66 -2.29 16.75 -12.71
C ASN A 66 -2.74 15.43 -12.06
N LEU A 67 -3.10 15.53 -10.77
CA LEU A 67 -3.71 14.45 -9.98
C LEU A 67 -4.83 13.71 -10.73
N LYS A 68 -5.64 14.42 -11.53
CA LYS A 68 -6.75 13.82 -12.29
C LYS A 68 -6.26 12.90 -13.41
N LYS A 69 -5.14 13.24 -14.06
CA LYS A 69 -4.59 12.50 -15.22
C LYS A 69 -3.67 11.35 -14.82
N SER A 70 -3.16 11.35 -13.59
CA SER A 70 -2.25 10.31 -13.12
C SER A 70 -2.87 8.90 -13.19
N ARG A 71 -2.24 8.02 -13.99
CA ARG A 71 -2.52 6.58 -14.04
C ARG A 71 -1.83 5.80 -12.92
N LEU A 72 -0.89 6.42 -12.22
CA LEU A 72 -0.15 5.80 -11.11
C LEU A 72 -1.08 5.51 -9.92
N ILE A 73 -1.96 6.46 -9.57
CA ILE A 73 -2.89 6.30 -8.44
C ILE A 73 -3.79 5.06 -8.58
N PRO A 74 -4.55 4.88 -9.68
CA PRO A 74 -5.39 3.69 -9.82
C PRO A 74 -4.56 2.41 -9.94
N GLY A 75 -3.42 2.44 -10.63
CA GLY A 75 -2.51 1.28 -10.71
C GLY A 75 -2.01 0.84 -9.33
N PHE A 76 -1.63 1.81 -8.50
CA PHE A 76 -1.18 1.54 -7.13
C PHE A 76 -2.33 1.05 -6.23
N CYS A 77 -3.56 1.57 -6.42
CA CYS A 77 -4.75 1.05 -5.72
C CYS A 77 -5.02 -0.42 -6.09
N ILE A 78 -4.97 -0.77 -7.38
CA ILE A 78 -5.16 -2.15 -7.85
C ILE A 78 -4.09 -3.07 -7.26
N TRP A 79 -2.82 -2.65 -7.32
CA TRP A 79 -1.72 -3.39 -6.72
C TRP A 79 -1.95 -3.66 -5.24
N THR A 80 -2.29 -2.62 -4.46
CA THR A 80 -2.57 -2.73 -3.03
C THR A 80 -3.69 -3.72 -2.74
N VAL A 81 -4.82 -3.62 -3.45
CA VAL A 81 -5.95 -4.52 -3.25
C VAL A 81 -5.55 -5.97 -3.54
N THR A 82 -4.96 -6.23 -4.70
CA THR A 82 -4.54 -7.58 -5.11
C THR A 82 -3.55 -8.18 -4.11
N PHE A 83 -2.52 -7.41 -3.72
CA PHE A 83 -1.51 -7.88 -2.78
C PHE A 83 -2.12 -8.23 -1.42
N TRP A 84 -2.92 -7.35 -0.83
CA TRP A 84 -3.50 -7.59 0.49
C TRP A 84 -4.49 -8.76 0.50
N ILE A 85 -5.23 -8.99 -0.59
CA ILE A 85 -6.08 -10.18 -0.72
C ILE A 85 -5.23 -11.44 -0.69
N VAL A 86 -4.25 -11.56 -1.60
CA VAL A 86 -3.40 -12.75 -1.72
C VAL A 86 -2.64 -13.00 -0.42
N ARG A 87 -2.08 -11.94 0.17
CA ARG A 87 -1.30 -12.04 1.40
C ARG A 87 -2.15 -12.49 2.58
N THR A 88 -3.34 -11.92 2.76
CA THR A 88 -4.23 -12.26 3.88
C THR A 88 -4.79 -13.66 3.74
N VAL A 89 -5.20 -14.09 2.54
CA VAL A 89 -5.64 -15.47 2.30
C VAL A 89 -4.52 -16.45 2.67
N GLY A 90 -3.28 -16.19 2.21
CA GLY A 90 -2.13 -17.02 2.57
C GLY A 90 -1.90 -17.11 4.08
N ILE A 91 -2.03 -15.99 4.81
CA ILE A 91 -1.87 -15.94 6.27
C ILE A 91 -3.00 -16.68 7.00
N VAL A 92 -4.24 -16.57 6.52
CA VAL A 92 -5.40 -17.21 7.15
C VAL A 92 -5.33 -18.73 7.00
N VAL A 93 -4.90 -19.21 5.82
CA VAL A 93 -4.77 -20.64 5.50
C VAL A 93 -3.55 -21.26 6.19
N ALA A 94 -2.47 -20.51 6.39
CA ALA A 94 -1.28 -21.00 7.08
C ALA A 94 -1.51 -21.21 8.59
N ASP A 95 -0.65 -22.04 9.20
CA ASP A 95 -0.66 -22.30 10.64
C ASP A 95 0.04 -21.16 11.40
N HIS A 96 -0.70 -20.06 11.58
CA HIS A 96 -0.29 -18.91 12.38
C HIS A 96 -1.19 -18.76 13.61
N GLN A 97 -0.63 -18.18 14.68
CA GLN A 97 -1.40 -17.83 15.87
C GLN A 97 -2.59 -16.92 15.53
N THR A 98 -3.71 -17.09 16.23
CA THR A 98 -4.96 -16.34 15.97
C THR A 98 -4.75 -14.82 16.03
N GLY A 99 -3.96 -14.32 16.98
CA GLY A 99 -3.65 -12.88 17.09
C GLY A 99 -2.94 -12.35 15.84
N PHE A 100 -2.00 -13.11 15.29
CA PHE A 100 -1.30 -12.75 14.05
C PHE A 100 -2.27 -12.67 12.86
N LYS A 101 -3.19 -13.63 12.74
CA LYS A 101 -4.22 -13.63 11.68
C LYS A 101 -5.13 -12.40 11.78
N ILE A 102 -5.63 -12.10 12.98
CA ILE A 102 -6.54 -10.96 13.20
C ILE A 102 -5.90 -9.64 12.78
N VAL A 103 -4.65 -9.39 13.20
CA VAL A 103 -3.93 -8.15 12.86
C VAL A 103 -3.77 -8.00 11.34
N HIS A 104 -3.42 -9.07 10.64
CA HIS A 104 -3.23 -9.01 9.18
C HIS A 104 -4.54 -8.86 8.41
N VAL A 105 -5.62 -9.51 8.86
CA VAL A 105 -6.96 -9.31 8.31
C VAL A 105 -7.40 -7.86 8.49
N PHE A 106 -7.21 -7.29 9.69
CA PHE A 106 -7.57 -5.90 9.95
C PHE A 106 -6.76 -4.92 9.08
N MET A 107 -5.45 -5.10 8.99
CA MET A 107 -4.61 -4.29 8.10
C MET A 107 -5.10 -4.38 6.64
N ALA A 108 -5.39 -5.59 6.15
CA ALA A 108 -5.89 -5.79 4.80
C ALA A 108 -7.20 -5.04 4.54
N ILE A 109 -8.15 -5.11 5.47
CA ILE A 109 -9.41 -4.37 5.39
C ILE A 109 -9.14 -2.87 5.28
N VAL A 110 -8.28 -2.32 6.16
CA VAL A 110 -7.95 -0.89 6.16
C VAL A 110 -7.36 -0.46 4.82
N PHE A 111 -6.35 -1.17 4.31
CA PHE A 111 -5.68 -0.79 3.05
C PHE A 111 -6.57 -1.00 1.82
N ILE A 112 -7.37 -2.05 1.78
CA ILE A 112 -8.33 -2.30 0.68
C ILE A 112 -9.38 -1.18 0.66
N LEU A 113 -10.01 -0.88 1.79
CA LEU A 113 -11.03 0.18 1.87
C LEU A 113 -10.44 1.53 1.48
N LEU A 114 -9.24 1.85 1.96
CA LEU A 114 -8.58 3.11 1.64
C LEU A 114 -8.24 3.21 0.15
N ALA A 115 -7.75 2.13 -0.46
CA ALA A 115 -7.50 2.07 -1.90
C ALA A 115 -8.79 2.24 -2.71
N LEU A 116 -9.88 1.60 -2.31
CA LEU A 116 -11.19 1.74 -2.97
C LEU A 116 -11.75 3.17 -2.86
N VAL A 117 -11.64 3.79 -1.68
CA VAL A 117 -12.06 5.18 -1.46
C VAL A 117 -11.24 6.14 -2.32
N VAL A 118 -9.91 6.01 -2.31
CA VAL A 118 -9.02 6.82 -3.14
C VAL A 118 -9.36 6.66 -4.62
N ASN A 119 -9.52 5.42 -5.10
CA ASN A 119 -9.83 5.15 -6.49
C ASN A 119 -11.19 5.75 -6.90
N ARG A 120 -12.22 5.59 -6.06
CA ARG A 120 -13.55 6.18 -6.29
C ARG A 120 -13.51 7.70 -6.36
N LEU A 121 -12.84 8.34 -5.39
CA LEU A 121 -12.68 9.80 -5.35
C LEU A 121 -11.91 10.32 -6.57
N LYS A 122 -10.88 9.59 -7.01
CA LYS A 122 -10.09 9.92 -8.19
C LYS A 122 -10.94 9.84 -9.47
N THR A 123 -11.73 8.79 -9.64
CA THR A 123 -12.63 8.62 -10.79
C THR A 123 -13.63 9.77 -10.89
N MET A 124 -14.29 10.13 -9.78
CA MET A 124 -15.22 11.26 -9.74
C MET A 124 -14.53 12.60 -10.05
N ALA A 125 -13.28 12.79 -9.59
CA ALA A 125 -12.53 14.00 -9.89
C ALA A 125 -12.10 14.09 -11.36
N SER A 126 -11.89 12.96 -12.04
CA SER A 126 -11.49 12.91 -13.45
C SER A 126 -12.65 13.00 -14.44
N SER A 127 -13.88 12.72 -14.01
CA SER A 127 -15.09 12.82 -14.83
C SER A 127 -15.71 14.22 -14.88
N ILE A 128 -15.12 15.19 -14.16
CA ILE A 128 -15.48 16.62 -14.11
C ILE A 128 -14.37 17.43 -14.76
#